data_AF-A0A1V5B9G9-F1
#
_entry.id   AF-A0A1V5B9G9-F1
#
_cell.length_a   1.000
_cell.length_b   1.000
_cell.length_c   1.000
_cell.angle_alpha   90.00
_cell.angle_beta   90.00
_cell.angle_gamma   90.00
#
_symmetry.space_group_name_H-M   'P 1'
#
loop_
_entity.id
_entity.type
_entity.pdbx_description
1 polymer ?
#
loop_
_entity_poly.entity_id
_entity_poly.type
_entity_poly.pdbx_seq_one_letter_code
_entity_poly.pdbx_strand_id
1 'polypeptide(L)' 'MIFTATLTDRSIRGHYFLQDVQAENGMHRDHCWLQSSYVRLPPFQMPTRLEIDGKYRRYRPGPSGWTITRVRAVREVLPS' A
#
# COMPACT_ATOMS: atom_id res chain seq x y z
N MET A 1 2.97 9.14 -7.21
CA MET A 1 1.80 8.55 -7.90
C MET A 1 0.92 7.97 -6.84
N ILE A 2 -0.39 8.05 -7.04
CA ILE A 2 -1.33 7.64 -6.02
C ILE A 2 -1.65 6.16 -6.13
N PHE A 3 -1.58 5.47 -4.99
CA PHE A 3 -2.13 4.13 -4.81
C PHE A 3 -3.26 4.19 -3.78
N THR A 4 -4.35 3.49 -4.03
CA THR A 4 -5.39 3.23 -3.05
C THR A 4 -5.31 1.76 -2.62
N ALA A 5 -5.55 1.50 -1.35
CA ALA A 5 -5.53 0.14 -0.80
C ALA A 5 -6.33 0.05 0.49
N THR A 6 -6.72 -1.16 0.88
CA THR A 6 -7.25 -1.44 2.22
C THR A 6 -6.15 -2.03 3.09
N LEU A 7 -5.82 -1.37 4.20
CA LEU A 7 -4.94 -1.91 5.21
C LEU A 7 -5.74 -2.85 6.12
N THR A 8 -5.36 -4.13 6.17
CA THR A 8 -6.11 -5.13 6.94
C THR A 8 -5.31 -5.86 8.01
N ASP A 9 -3.98 -5.89 7.91
CA ASP A 9 -3.14 -6.59 8.88
C ASP A 9 -1.75 -5.98 9.00
N ARG A 10 -1.03 -6.40 10.04
CA ARG A 10 0.38 -6.11 10.28
C ARG A 10 1.11 -7.38 10.69
N SER A 11 2.11 -7.78 9.90
CA SER A 11 2.98 -8.91 10.25
C SER A 11 3.75 -8.69 11.55
N ILE A 12 4.27 -9.77 12.11
CA ILE A 12 5.16 -9.76 13.30
C ILE A 12 6.39 -8.86 13.11
N ARG A 13 6.89 -8.73 11.87
CA ARG A 13 8.02 -7.84 11.51
C ARG A 13 7.61 -6.38 11.29
N GLY A 14 6.34 -6.07 11.54
CA GLY A 14 5.75 -4.74 11.42
C GLY A 14 5.40 -4.32 10.00
N HIS A 15 5.56 -5.17 8.98
CA HIS A 15 5.10 -4.88 7.62
C HIS A 15 3.59 -4.86 7.56
N TYR A 16 3.03 -3.93 6.79
CA TYR A 16 1.60 -3.74 6.64
C TYR A 16 1.07 -4.54 5.46
N PHE A 17 -0.05 -5.22 5.64
CA PHE A 17 -0.71 -5.99 4.59
C PHE A 17 -1.79 -5.13 3.93
N LEU A 18 -1.60 -4.87 2.64
CA LEU A 18 -2.51 -4.09 1.81
C LEU A 18 -3.29 -5.01 0.90
N GLN A 19 -4.61 -4.83 0.83
CA GLN A 19 -5.52 -5.52 -0.08
C GLN A 19 -6.12 -4.55 -1.10
N ASP A 20 -6.55 -5.08 -2.24
CA ASP A 20 -7.17 -4.35 -3.35
C ASP A 20 -6.35 -3.09 -3.73
N VAL A 21 -5.08 -3.30 -4.06
CA VAL A 21 -4.12 -2.23 -4.32
C VAL A 21 -4.29 -1.75 -5.75
N GLN A 22 -4.81 -0.54 -5.91
CA GLN A 22 -5.01 0.11 -7.19
C GLN A 22 -4.05 1.28 -7.33
N ALA A 23 -3.51 1.47 -8.51
CA ALA A 23 -2.66 2.60 -8.86
C ALA A 23 -3.42 3.52 -9.83
N GLU A 24 -3.16 4.82 -9.73
CA GLU A 24 -3.76 5.86 -10.60
C GLU A 24 -3.62 5.57 -12.10
N ASN A 25 -2.58 4.86 -12.51
CA ASN A 25 -2.32 4.50 -13.91
C ASN A 25 -2.99 3.17 -14.35
N GLY A 26 -3.95 2.65 -13.58
CA GLY A 26 -4.70 1.43 -13.88
C GLY A 26 -4.01 0.12 -13.50
N MET A 27 -2.83 0.15 -12.87
CA MET A 27 -2.25 -1.09 -12.31
C MET A 27 -3.04 -1.56 -11.09
N HIS A 28 -3.28 -2.86 -10.98
CA HIS A 28 -4.01 -3.47 -9.88
C HIS A 28 -3.28 -4.70 -9.33
N ARG A 29 -3.47 -4.97 -8.05
CA ARG A 29 -3.02 -6.20 -7.39
C ARG A 29 -3.92 -6.53 -6.20
N ASP A 30 -4.28 -7.80 -6.07
CA ASP A 30 -5.14 -8.26 -4.97
C ASP A 30 -4.57 -7.94 -3.58
N HIS A 31 -3.25 -8.07 -3.42
CA HIS A 31 -2.58 -7.73 -2.18
C HIS A 31 -1.08 -7.44 -2.36
N CYS A 32 -0.50 -6.61 -1.49
CA CYS A 32 0.95 -6.48 -1.36
C CYS A 32 1.38 -6.17 0.08
N TRP A 33 2.64 -6.46 0.39
CA TRP A 33 3.25 -6.05 1.65
C TRP A 33 3.90 -4.68 1.49
N LEU A 34 3.52 -3.74 2.35
CA LEU A 34 4.21 -2.48 2.51
C LEU A 34 5.26 -2.62 3.62
N GLN A 35 6.52 -2.38 3.27
CA GLN A 35 7.62 -2.52 4.23
C GLN A 35 7.42 -1.60 5.43
N SER A 36 7.84 -2.11 6.60
CA SER A 36 7.73 -1.39 7.86
C SER A 36 8.57 -0.12 7.83
N SER A 37 9.69 -0.08 7.08
CA SER A 37 10.58 1.07 6.91
C SER A 37 9.89 2.34 6.39
N TYR A 38 8.69 2.24 5.82
CA TYR A 38 7.82 3.39 5.57
C TYR A 38 7.10 3.86 6.86
N VAL A 39 7.75 3.65 8.03
CA VAL A 39 7.26 3.44 9.42
C VAL A 39 6.34 4.51 9.98
N ARG A 40 6.25 5.68 9.37
CA ARG A 40 5.44 6.77 9.93
C ARG A 40 3.98 6.69 9.48
N LEU A 41 3.46 5.47 9.36
CA LEU A 41 2.02 5.32 9.29
C LEU A 41 1.45 5.69 10.67
N PRO A 42 0.46 6.60 10.72
CA PRO A 42 -0.34 6.79 11.92
C PRO A 42 -0.85 5.44 12.48
N PRO A 43 -1.14 5.36 13.78
CA PRO A 43 -1.86 4.21 14.33
C PRO A 43 -3.28 4.21 13.75
N PHE A 44 -3.47 3.51 12.63
CA PHE A 44 -4.77 3.34 12.02
C PHE A 44 -5.56 2.24 12.72
N GLN A 45 -6.86 2.42 12.84
CA GLN A 45 -7.77 1.30 13.11
C GLN A 45 -7.85 0.43 11.86
N MET A 46 -7.75 -0.89 12.01
CA MET A 46 -7.83 -1.82 10.89
C MET A 46 -9.17 -2.56 10.94
N PRO A 47 -9.85 -2.76 9.79
CA PRO A 47 -9.45 -2.36 8.45
C PRO A 47 -9.65 -0.86 8.18
N THR A 48 -8.76 -0.25 7.39
CA THR A 48 -8.93 1.14 6.92
C THR A 48 -8.56 1.29 5.44
N ARG A 49 -9.18 2.25 4.76
CA ARG A 49 -8.81 2.63 3.39
C ARG A 49 -7.70 3.66 3.43
N LEU A 50 -6.67 3.44 2.63
CA LEU A 50 -5.51 4.30 2.53
C LEU A 50 -5.36 4.85 1.12
N GLU A 51 -4.85 6.07 1.07
CA GLU A 51 -4.21 6.62 -0.10
C GLU A 51 -2.72 6.82 0.17
N ILE A 52 -1.88 6.33 -0.73
CA ILE A 52 -0.43 6.25 -0.60
C ILE A 52 0.19 7.01 -1.78
N ASP A 53 0.90 8.11 -1.52
CA ASP A 53 1.76 8.73 -2.54
C ASP A 53 3.14 8.06 -2.53
N GLY A 54 3.50 7.42 -3.64
CA GLY A 54 4.79 6.78 -3.79
C GLY A 54 5.26 6.60 -5.23
N LYS A 55 6.20 5.68 -5.41
CA LYS A 55 6.62 5.13 -6.70
C LYS A 55 6.39 3.62 -6.68
N TYR A 56 6.46 2.97 -7.82
CA TYR A 56 6.57 1.51 -7.87
C TYR A 56 7.94 1.09 -8.38
N ARG A 57 8.35 -0.12 -8.01
CA ARG A 57 9.48 -0.83 -8.62
C ARG A 57 8.99 -2.19 -9.11
N ARG A 58 9.27 -2.51 -10.37
CA ARG A 58 9.13 -3.88 -10.87
C ARG A 58 10.33 -4.72 -10.43
N TYR A 59 10.06 -5.92 -9.92
CA TYR A 59 11.06 -6.88 -9.49
C TYR A 59 11.00 -8.21 -10.25
N ARG A 60 9.90 -8.46 -10.99
CA ARG A 60 9.78 -9.58 -11.94
C ARG A 60 8.80 -9.23 -13.07
N PRO A 61 8.85 -9.94 -14.21
CA PRO A 61 7.81 -9.85 -15.24
C PRO A 61 6.43 -10.27 -14.72
N GLY A 62 5.37 -9.74 -15.32
CA GLY A 62 3.98 -10.10 -15.02
C GLY A 62 3.19 -9.07 -14.19
N PRO A 63 1.86 -9.23 -14.08
CA PRO A 63 0.94 -8.23 -13.53
C PRO A 63 1.16 -7.96 -12.03
N SER A 64 1.62 -8.96 -11.27
CA SER A 64 1.91 -8.85 -9.83
C SER A 64 3.39 -8.55 -9.53
N GLY A 65 4.22 -8.36 -10.55
CA GLY A 65 5.67 -8.28 -10.44
C GLY A 65 6.22 -6.93 -9.95
N TRP A 66 5.48 -6.21 -9.12
CA TRP A 66 5.84 -4.87 -8.63
C TRP A 66 5.46 -4.66 -7.17
N THR A 67 6.12 -3.69 -6.54
CA THR A 67 5.85 -3.26 -5.16
C THR A 67 5.88 -1.74 -5.04
N ILE A 68 5.22 -1.20 -4.00
CA ILE A 68 5.24 0.22 -3.68
C ILE A 68 6.59 0.56 -3.02
N THR A 69 7.21 1.63 -3.47
CA THR A 69 8.51 2.11 -2.99
C THR A 69 8.53 3.62 -2.85
N ARG A 70 9.52 4.16 -2.14
CA ARG A 70 9.72 5.62 -2.01
C ARG A 70 8.42 6.33 -1.60
N VAL A 71 7.71 5.78 -0.61
CA VAL A 71 6.48 6.35 -0.06
C VAL A 71 6.80 7.72 0.54
N ARG A 72 6.05 8.72 0.10
CA ARG A 72 6.17 10.11 0.52
C ARG A 72 5.15 10.47 1.59
N ALA A 73 3.91 10.03 1.39
CA ALA A 73 2.80 10.31 2.29
C ALA A 73 1.81 9.14 2.27
N VAL A 74 1.13 8.94 3.40
CA VAL A 74 -0.01 8.03 3.51
C VAL A 74 -1.10 8.73 4.30
N ARG A 75 -2.33 8.65 3.79
CA ARG A 75 -3.52 9.23 4.43
C ARG A 75 -4.63 8.20 4.51
N GLU A 76 -5.38 8.24 5.60
CA GLU A 76 -6.64 7.52 5.72
C GLU A 76 -7.71 8.20 4.87
N VAL A 77 -8.49 7.40 4.17
CA VAL A 77 -9.62 7.85 3.36
C VAL A 77 -10.88 7.44 4.10
N LEU A 78 -11.62 8.41 4.62
CA LEU A 78 -12.92 8.16 5.22
C LEU A 78 -13.90 7.67 4.14
N PRO A 79 -14.74 6.67 4.43
CA PRO A 79 -15.84 6.32 3.53
C PRO A 79 -16.75 7.55 3.39
N SER A 80 -17.05 7.90 2.14
CA SER A 80 -18.04 8.93 1.77
C SER A 80 -19.46 8.51 2.15
#